data_AF-A0A6G2V9S4-F1
#
_entry.id   AF-A0A6G2V9S4-F1
#
_cell.length_a   1.000
_cell.length_b   1.000
_cell.length_c   1.000
_cell.angle_alpha   90.00
_cell.angle_beta   90.00
_cell.angle_gamma   90.00
#
_symmetry.space_group_name_H-M   'P 1'
#
loop_
_entity.id
_entity.type
_entity.pdbx_description
1 polymer ?
#
loop_
_entity_poly.entity_id
_entity_poly.type
_entity_poly.pdbx_seq_one_letter_code
_entity_poly.pdbx_strand_id
1 'polypeptide(L)'
;MKEAAGKGLGFSVRDATDLGRTVDLQHTELWRACLTRKGMAPDSIDFAAVPRGEKCPDHWDAHVPTPKTPDLIGKDFAESYDRLLKKGYNSQFIAVFYGSHGAVGPEGVPQVHGEICSQSPKPGEPYDASEHVELHVATGKCPSA
;
A
#
# COMPACT_ATOMS: atom_id res chain seq x y z
N MET A 1 -3.45 17.53 3.35
CA MET A 1 -3.28 16.60 4.49
C MET A 1 -2.53 17.27 5.64
N LYS A 2 -1.21 17.52 5.53
CA LYS A 2 -0.43 18.24 6.57
C LYS A 2 -1.03 19.59 6.98
N GLU A 3 -1.62 20.33 6.03
CA GLU A 3 -2.29 21.62 6.31
C GLU A 3 -3.58 21.49 7.14
N ALA A 4 -4.41 20.46 6.92
CA ALA A 4 -5.61 20.25 7.73
C ALA A 4 -5.25 19.83 9.16
N ALA A 5 -4.25 18.95 9.30
CA ALA A 5 -3.69 18.58 10.59
C ALA A 5 -3.12 19.81 11.33
N GLY A 6 -2.42 20.71 10.62
CA GLY A 6 -1.88 21.95 11.19
C GLY A 6 -2.94 22.97 11.63
N LYS A 7 -4.19 22.86 11.14
CA LYS A 7 -5.32 23.70 11.54
C LYS A 7 -6.17 23.09 12.67
N GLY A 8 -5.77 21.95 13.21
CA GLY A 8 -6.54 21.24 14.26
C GLY A 8 -7.84 20.63 13.78
N LEU A 9 -8.04 20.51 12.46
CA LEU A 9 -9.23 19.88 11.87
C LEU A 9 -9.06 18.36 11.87
N GLY A 10 -10.14 17.64 12.12
CA GLY A 10 -10.18 16.19 11.88
C GLY A 10 -10.00 15.92 10.38
N PHE A 11 -9.40 14.79 10.00
CA PHE A 11 -9.36 14.43 8.59
C PHE A 11 -9.44 12.93 8.37
N SER A 12 -9.96 12.56 7.20
CA SER A 12 -9.86 11.20 6.66
C SER A 12 -9.23 11.24 5.28
N VAL A 13 -8.62 10.14 4.86
CA VAL A 13 -8.02 10.01 3.52
C VAL A 13 -8.47 8.68 2.93
N ARG A 14 -8.87 8.69 1.66
CA ARG A 14 -9.34 7.52 0.93
C ARG A 14 -8.82 7.55 -0.51
N ASP A 15 -8.84 6.40 -1.17
CA ASP A 15 -8.59 6.34 -2.60
C ASP A 15 -9.56 7.26 -3.35
N ALA A 16 -9.05 8.00 -4.33
CA ALA A 16 -9.86 8.82 -5.22
C ALA A 16 -10.51 8.01 -6.36
N THR A 17 -10.10 6.76 -6.53
CA THR A 17 -10.61 5.84 -7.55
C THR A 17 -11.51 4.75 -6.99
N ASP A 18 -12.17 4.01 -7.86
CA ASP A 18 -13.02 2.86 -7.50
C ASP A 18 -12.24 1.58 -7.17
N LEU A 19 -10.90 1.60 -7.20
CA LEU A 19 -10.06 0.45 -6.88
C LEU A 19 -10.08 0.07 -5.39
N GLY A 20 -10.58 0.94 -4.51
CA GLY A 20 -10.66 0.68 -3.07
C GLY A 20 -9.29 0.60 -2.39
N ARG A 21 -8.25 1.23 -2.95
CA ARG A 21 -6.89 1.17 -2.42
C ARG A 21 -6.81 1.67 -0.98
N THR A 22 -6.01 0.99 -0.16
CA THR A 22 -5.70 1.48 1.18
C THR A 22 -4.67 2.59 1.10
N VAL A 23 -5.05 3.79 1.55
CA VAL A 23 -4.11 4.92 1.65
C VAL A 23 -3.35 4.79 2.97
N ASP A 24 -2.10 4.34 2.89
CA ASP A 24 -1.24 4.20 4.07
C ASP A 24 -0.84 5.58 4.62
N LEU A 25 -1.36 5.91 5.81
CA LEU A 25 -1.08 7.16 6.51
C LEU A 25 0.30 7.18 7.17
N GLN A 26 0.97 6.04 7.34
CA GLN A 26 2.35 6.00 7.81
C GLN A 26 3.33 6.41 6.71
N HIS A 27 2.95 6.17 5.45
CA HIS A 27 3.76 6.45 4.26
C HIS A 27 3.09 7.50 3.35
N THR A 28 2.65 8.63 3.94
CA THR A 28 1.89 9.68 3.21
C THR A 28 2.62 10.28 2.02
N GLU A 29 3.95 10.19 1.98
CA GLU A 29 4.80 10.57 0.87
C GLU A 29 4.55 9.73 -0.39
N LEU A 30 4.04 8.50 -0.26
CA LEU A 30 3.65 7.66 -1.39
C LEU A 30 2.35 8.11 -2.05
N TRP A 31 1.63 9.05 -1.43
CA TRP A 31 0.30 9.47 -1.84
C TRP A 31 0.24 10.96 -2.16
N ARG A 32 -0.70 11.32 -3.03
CA ARG A 32 -1.02 12.70 -3.38
C ARG A 32 -2.52 12.93 -3.18
N ALA A 33 -2.86 13.92 -2.36
CA ALA A 33 -4.24 14.40 -2.27
C ALA A 33 -4.64 15.14 -3.56
N CYS A 34 -5.82 14.84 -4.08
CA CYS A 34 -6.35 15.33 -5.33
C CYS A 34 -7.62 16.14 -5.16
N LEU A 35 -8.55 15.63 -4.34
CA LEU A 35 -9.85 16.24 -4.11
C LEU A 35 -10.09 16.38 -2.60
N THR A 36 -10.92 17.32 -2.22
CA THR A 36 -11.31 17.54 -0.83
C THR A 36 -12.81 17.77 -0.73
N ARG A 37 -13.43 17.28 0.34
CA ARG A 37 -14.81 17.62 0.69
C ARG A 37 -14.96 17.77 2.20
N LYS A 38 -16.08 18.34 2.64
CA LYS A 38 -16.45 18.34 4.06
C LYS A 38 -16.56 16.88 4.54
N GLY A 39 -15.84 16.55 5.61
CA GLY A 39 -15.90 15.23 6.22
C GLY A 39 -17.17 15.04 7.06
N MET A 40 -17.39 13.80 7.50
CA MET A 40 -18.59 13.42 8.25
C MET A 40 -18.60 13.93 9.69
N ALA A 41 -17.42 14.13 10.29
CA ALA A 41 -17.31 14.67 11.64
C ALA A 41 -17.39 16.22 11.63
N PRO A 42 -17.81 16.86 12.74
CA PRO A 42 -17.67 18.31 12.89
C PRO A 42 -16.24 18.74 12.60
N ASP A 43 -16.08 19.83 11.87
CA ASP A 43 -14.78 20.43 11.54
C ASP A 43 -13.75 19.43 10.98
N SER A 44 -14.21 18.60 10.02
CA SER A 44 -13.37 17.63 9.35
C SER A 44 -13.34 17.77 7.84
N ILE A 45 -12.25 17.29 7.23
CA ILE A 45 -12.04 17.27 5.77
C ILE A 45 -11.72 15.85 5.34
N ASP A 46 -12.45 15.36 4.34
CA ASP A 46 -12.10 14.12 3.65
C ASP A 46 -11.22 14.46 2.43
N PHE A 47 -10.08 13.78 2.33
CA PHE A 47 -9.17 13.87 1.20
C PHE A 47 -9.32 12.63 0.31
N ALA A 48 -9.51 12.84 -0.99
CA ALA A 48 -9.33 11.80 -1.99
C ALA A 48 -7.87 11.83 -2.44
N ALA A 49 -7.20 10.67 -2.46
CA ALA A 49 -5.80 10.56 -2.82
C ALA A 49 -5.55 9.47 -3.85
N VAL A 50 -4.48 9.64 -4.63
CA VAL A 50 -3.95 8.61 -5.54
C VAL A 50 -2.47 8.38 -5.23
N PRO A 51 -1.89 7.24 -5.64
CA PRO A 51 -0.46 7.02 -5.60
C PRO A 51 0.30 8.15 -6.28
N ARG A 52 1.42 8.55 -5.68
CA ARG A 52 2.27 9.61 -6.21
C ARG A 52 2.84 9.19 -7.56
N GLY A 53 2.52 9.98 -8.58
CA GLY A 53 2.84 9.72 -9.98
C GLY A 53 1.61 9.48 -10.85
N GLU A 54 0.46 9.16 -10.25
CA GLU A 54 -0.81 9.09 -10.95
C GLU A 54 -1.43 10.48 -11.14
N LYS A 55 -2.26 10.61 -12.18
CA LYS A 55 -3.04 11.82 -12.43
C LYS A 55 -4.19 11.88 -11.45
N CYS A 56 -4.47 13.08 -10.94
CA CYS A 56 -5.66 13.30 -10.14
C CYS A 56 -6.91 13.14 -11.02
N PRO A 57 -7.93 12.40 -10.55
CA PRO A 57 -9.21 12.34 -11.24
C PRO A 57 -10.00 13.64 -11.04
N ASP A 58 -10.98 13.87 -11.91
CA ASP A 58 -11.85 15.04 -11.84
C ASP A 58 -12.97 14.91 -10.81
N HIS A 59 -13.29 13.67 -10.38
CA HIS A 59 -14.31 13.38 -9.37
C HIS A 59 -13.90 12.22 -8.45
N TRP A 60 -14.62 12.07 -7.35
CA TRP A 60 -14.46 10.96 -6.41
C TRP A 60 -14.93 9.64 -7.02
N ASP A 61 -14.34 8.53 -6.58
CA ASP A 61 -14.66 7.17 -7.03
C ASP A 61 -14.55 7.03 -8.56
N ALA A 62 -13.56 7.72 -9.13
CA ALA A 62 -13.34 7.68 -10.58
C ALA A 62 -12.89 6.28 -11.01
N HIS A 63 -13.53 5.77 -12.06
CA HIS A 63 -13.17 4.48 -12.62
C HIS A 63 -11.80 4.55 -13.28
N VAL A 64 -10.92 3.60 -12.91
CA VAL A 64 -9.62 3.43 -13.56
C VAL A 64 -9.39 1.96 -13.91
N PRO A 65 -8.56 1.66 -14.93
CA PRO A 65 -8.21 0.28 -15.24
C PRO A 65 -7.56 -0.41 -14.05
N THR A 66 -8.03 -1.61 -13.72
CA THR A 66 -7.45 -2.43 -12.65
C THR A 66 -5.98 -2.74 -12.98
N PRO A 67 -5.02 -2.30 -12.14
CA PRO A 67 -3.61 -2.61 -12.36
C PRO A 67 -3.34 -4.09 -12.08
N LYS A 68 -2.16 -4.56 -12.48
CA LYS A 68 -1.69 -5.91 -12.16
C LYS A 68 -0.82 -5.91 -10.91
N THR A 69 -0.87 -7.02 -10.17
CA THR A 69 0.05 -7.35 -9.08
C THR A 69 1.49 -7.30 -9.61
N PRO A 70 2.40 -6.54 -8.97
CA PRO A 70 3.77 -6.43 -9.41
C PRO A 70 4.52 -7.76 -9.24
N ASP A 71 5.48 -8.01 -10.13
CA ASP A 71 6.49 -9.03 -9.89
C ASP A 71 7.54 -8.50 -8.91
N LEU A 72 7.65 -9.16 -7.77
CA LEU A 72 8.55 -8.88 -6.65
C LEU A 72 9.57 -9.99 -6.46
N ILE A 73 9.40 -11.15 -7.11
CA ILE A 73 10.30 -12.29 -6.94
C ILE A 73 11.71 -11.90 -7.39
N GLY A 74 12.71 -12.23 -6.58
CA GLY A 74 14.10 -11.87 -6.81
C GLY A 74 14.45 -10.41 -6.52
N LYS A 75 13.54 -9.63 -5.91
CA LYS A 75 13.77 -8.22 -5.55
C LYS A 75 14.03 -8.05 -4.07
N ASP A 76 14.68 -6.93 -3.72
CA ASP A 76 14.86 -6.52 -2.34
C ASP A 76 13.51 -6.35 -1.62
N PHE A 77 13.42 -6.82 -0.37
CA PHE A 77 12.21 -6.77 0.43
C PHE A 77 11.73 -5.35 0.68
N ALA A 78 12.61 -4.42 1.09
CA ALA A 78 12.19 -3.08 1.48
C ALA A 78 11.63 -2.31 0.29
N GLU A 79 12.29 -2.40 -0.87
CA GLU A 79 11.79 -1.81 -2.12
C GLU A 79 10.47 -2.46 -2.57
N SER A 80 10.34 -3.77 -2.39
CA SER A 80 9.14 -4.51 -2.76
C SER A 80 7.94 -4.18 -1.87
N TYR A 81 8.18 -4.04 -0.57
CA TYR A 81 7.16 -3.64 0.40
C TYR A 81 6.65 -2.23 0.10
N ASP A 82 7.54 -1.26 -0.10
CA ASP A 82 7.18 0.11 -0.53
C ASP A 82 6.34 0.09 -1.82
N ARG A 83 6.72 -0.74 -2.79
CA ARG A 83 6.00 -0.87 -4.05
C ARG A 83 4.58 -1.41 -3.88
N LEU A 84 4.34 -2.32 -2.93
CA LEU A 84 3.00 -2.81 -2.59
C LEU A 84 2.16 -1.71 -1.93
N LEU A 85 2.74 -0.99 -0.96
CA LEU A 85 2.05 0.14 -0.31
C LEU A 85 1.68 1.23 -1.31
N LYS A 86 2.61 1.57 -2.20
CA LYS A 86 2.36 2.51 -3.31
C LYS A 86 1.28 2.02 -4.27
N LYS A 87 1.09 0.70 -4.41
CA LYS A 87 -0.01 0.14 -5.20
C LYS A 87 -1.35 0.16 -4.45
N GLY A 88 -1.33 0.39 -3.14
CA GLY A 88 -2.54 0.47 -2.32
C GLY A 88 -2.91 -0.83 -1.62
N TYR A 89 -2.01 -1.81 -1.54
CA TYR A 89 -2.21 -2.96 -0.67
C TYR A 89 -2.20 -2.51 0.79
N ASN A 90 -3.07 -3.09 1.61
CA ASN A 90 -3.16 -2.78 3.03
C ASN A 90 -1.98 -3.43 3.77
N SER A 91 -1.12 -2.63 4.41
CA SER A 91 0.01 -3.13 5.20
C SER A 91 -0.39 -4.15 6.28
N GLN A 92 -1.60 -4.05 6.84
CA GLN A 92 -2.12 -5.00 7.83
C GLN A 92 -2.45 -6.37 7.25
N PHE A 93 -2.59 -6.46 5.93
CA PHE A 93 -2.91 -7.68 5.19
C PHE A 93 -1.71 -8.20 4.38
N ILE A 94 -0.51 -7.67 4.64
CA ILE A 94 0.74 -8.19 4.09
C ILE A 94 1.41 -9.06 5.16
N ALA A 95 1.30 -10.38 5.02
CA ALA A 95 2.03 -11.34 5.82
C ALA A 95 3.46 -11.51 5.28
N VAL A 96 4.45 -11.35 6.14
CA VAL A 96 5.87 -11.47 5.79
C VAL A 96 6.47 -12.66 6.52
N PHE A 97 7.00 -13.64 5.79
CA PHE A 97 7.68 -14.81 6.33
C PHE A 97 9.18 -14.64 6.11
N TYR A 98 9.95 -14.53 7.18
CA TYR A 98 11.38 -14.18 7.09
C TYR A 98 12.25 -15.34 7.57
N GLY A 99 13.05 -15.90 6.66
CA GLY A 99 13.89 -17.07 6.93
C GLY A 99 13.07 -18.34 7.22
N SER A 100 13.50 -19.11 8.23
CA SER A 100 12.79 -20.32 8.69
C SER A 100 11.77 -20.05 9.80
N HIS A 101 11.55 -18.78 10.13
CA HIS A 101 10.67 -18.38 11.22
C HIS A 101 9.25 -18.20 10.67
N GLY A 102 8.24 -18.24 11.55
CA GLY A 102 6.85 -17.95 11.19
C GLY A 102 6.66 -16.51 10.68
N ALA A 103 5.41 -16.14 10.43
CA ALA A 103 5.08 -14.77 10.00
C ALA A 103 5.60 -13.74 11.01
N VAL A 104 6.22 -12.68 10.47
CA VAL A 104 6.73 -11.54 11.21
C VAL A 104 5.56 -10.62 11.55
N GLY A 105 5.47 -10.21 12.82
CA GLY A 105 4.49 -9.19 13.26
C GLY A 105 4.79 -7.82 12.65
N PRO A 106 3.81 -6.90 12.60
CA PRO A 106 3.99 -5.57 12.02
C PRO A 106 5.21 -4.79 12.55
N GLU A 107 5.50 -4.92 13.85
CA GLU A 107 6.64 -4.29 14.51
C GLU A 107 8.00 -4.87 14.09
N GLY A 108 8.02 -6.10 13.57
CA GLY A 108 9.23 -6.78 13.10
C GLY A 108 9.55 -6.51 11.63
N VAL A 109 8.58 -6.03 10.84
CA VAL A 109 8.75 -5.73 9.41
C VAL A 109 9.96 -4.83 9.12
N PRO A 110 10.26 -3.76 9.89
CA PRO A 110 11.44 -2.93 9.65
C PRO A 110 12.79 -3.64 9.79
N GLN A 111 12.84 -4.82 10.42
CA GLN A 111 14.06 -5.62 10.61
C GLN A 111 14.24 -6.70 9.52
N VAL A 112 13.29 -6.81 8.59
CA VAL A 112 13.34 -7.77 7.50
C VAL A 112 14.22 -7.20 6.39
N HIS A 113 15.20 -7.99 5.96
CA HIS A 113 16.14 -7.63 4.90
C HIS A 113 16.41 -8.84 4.01
N GLY A 114 16.68 -8.62 2.72
CA GLY A 114 16.98 -9.69 1.78
C GLY A 114 16.02 -9.74 0.60
N GLU A 115 15.90 -10.90 -0.01
CA GLU A 115 15.24 -11.07 -1.30
C GLU A 115 13.88 -11.77 -1.16
N ILE A 116 12.87 -11.33 -1.92
CA ILE A 116 11.58 -12.01 -2.04
C ILE A 116 11.76 -13.29 -2.86
N CYS A 117 11.48 -14.44 -2.24
CA CYS A 117 11.58 -15.74 -2.87
C CYS A 117 10.27 -16.24 -3.46
N SER A 118 9.16 -15.89 -2.83
CA SER A 118 7.83 -16.13 -3.36
C SER A 118 6.89 -15.05 -2.88
N GLN A 119 5.83 -14.85 -3.66
CA GLN A 119 4.73 -13.96 -3.34
C GLN A 119 3.39 -14.62 -3.65
N SER A 120 2.38 -14.23 -2.89
CA SER A 120 0.97 -14.33 -3.26
C SER A 120 0.34 -12.94 -3.06
N PRO A 121 -0.49 -12.41 -3.96
CA PRO A 121 -0.89 -12.97 -5.25
C PRO A 121 0.28 -13.12 -6.23
N LYS A 122 0.05 -13.91 -7.28
CA LYS A 122 1.07 -14.14 -8.30
C LYS A 122 1.30 -12.88 -9.14
N PRO A 123 2.53 -12.68 -9.63
CA PRO A 123 2.82 -11.60 -10.56
C PRO A 123 1.86 -11.61 -11.75
N GLY A 124 1.31 -10.43 -12.07
CA GLY A 124 0.43 -10.26 -13.23
C GLY A 124 -1.06 -10.53 -12.98
N GLU A 125 -1.44 -11.06 -11.82
CA GLU A 125 -2.86 -11.17 -11.43
C GLU A 125 -3.49 -9.78 -11.28
N PRO A 126 -4.81 -9.62 -11.48
CA PRO A 126 -5.48 -8.36 -11.21
C PRO A 126 -5.31 -7.92 -9.75
N TYR A 127 -5.10 -6.63 -9.54
CA TYR A 127 -5.10 -6.04 -8.20
C TYR A 127 -6.47 -6.19 -7.54
N ASP A 128 -6.46 -6.58 -6.26
CA ASP A 128 -7.61 -6.59 -5.36
C ASP A 128 -7.17 -5.97 -4.02
N ALA A 129 -7.94 -5.00 -3.54
CA ALA A 129 -7.66 -4.28 -2.30
C ALA A 129 -7.94 -5.10 -1.03
N SER A 130 -8.77 -6.14 -1.14
CA SER A 130 -9.13 -7.04 -0.04
C SER A 130 -8.17 -8.22 0.12
N GLU A 131 -7.22 -8.34 -0.79
CA GLU A 131 -6.30 -9.46 -0.90
C GLU A 131 -5.31 -9.52 0.26
N HIS A 132 -5.05 -10.75 0.71
CA HIS A 132 -4.00 -11.02 1.71
C HIS A 132 -2.71 -11.35 0.99
N VAL A 133 -1.77 -10.41 1.02
CA VAL A 133 -0.46 -10.59 0.40
C VAL A 133 0.41 -11.44 1.30
N GLU A 134 1.05 -12.46 0.75
CA GLU A 134 2.08 -13.25 1.44
C GLU A 134 3.42 -13.05 0.76
N LEU A 135 4.44 -12.71 1.52
CA LEU A 135 5.81 -12.54 1.04
C LEU A 135 6.74 -13.47 1.82
N HIS A 136 7.48 -14.33 1.12
CA HIS A 136 8.54 -15.11 1.73
C HIS A 136 9.90 -14.49 1.40
N VAL A 137 10.68 -14.21 2.43
CA VAL A 137 11.92 -13.43 2.34
C VAL A 137 13.09 -14.27 2.87
N ALA A 138 14.19 -14.31 2.12
CA ALA A 138 15.43 -14.94 2.56
C ALA A 138 16.55 -13.91 2.71
N THR A 139 17.38 -14.06 3.75
CA THR A 139 18.59 -13.25 3.99
C THR A 139 19.71 -13.51 2.98
N GLY A 140 19.55 -14.50 2.10
CA GLY A 140 20.50 -14.91 1.08
C GLY A 140 19.79 -15.38 -0.18
N LYS A 141 20.36 -16.35 -0.89
CA LYS A 141 19.71 -16.90 -2.09
C LYS A 141 18.43 -17.61 -1.72
N CYS A 142 17.40 -17.37 -2.52
CA CYS A 142 16.16 -18.11 -2.41
C CYS A 142 16.38 -19.63 -2.53
N PRO A 143 15.69 -20.44 -1.72
CA PRO A 143 15.77 -21.88 -1.84
C PRO A 143 15.43 -22.28 -3.28
N SER A 144 16.30 -23.10 -3.88
CA SER A 144 15.95 -23.72 -5.17
C SER A 144 14.75 -24.63 -4.96
N ALA A 145 13.75 -24.50 -5.83
CA ALA A 145 12.53 -25.30 -5.81
C ALA A 145 12.80 -26.80 -5.97
#